data_AF-A0A3M6TZJ5-F1
#
_entry.id   AF-A0A3M6TZJ5-F1
#
_cell.length_a   1.000
_cell.length_b   1.000
_cell.length_c   1.000
_cell.angle_alpha   90.00
_cell.angle_beta   90.00
_cell.angle_gamma   90.00
#
_symmetry.space_group_name_H-M   'P 1'
#
loop_
_entity.id
_entity.type
_entity.pdbx_description
1 polymer ?
#
loop_
_entity_poly.entity_id
_entity_poly.type
_entity_poly.pdbx_seq_one_letter_code
_entity_poly.pdbx_strand_id
1 'polypeptide(L)'
;MSCGFINRRYSRGRKFLYEEEIQKLIEGGEKLKRKTISTLAVDDNYRSRLVKTTNLNETLSKLQQFGSGICRIEVAQENGPNYTGTGFHFGDGWILTAAHVLRNRDKVNMARFVFFPPGTEISFEARPRRAIVHRLLPAGRRPDYHNRDIVLVKLGFQYTYGRKKDDLEEWEIDEQQLLEQSDLFNFTSLLEKTFTPTGDEQFSLKSTDPLTIIHFGSGQNDRKKFAYDIETYEVYKHMDLKVINFAFSFDSGASGCPVIQRVGEKWILVGVFFGGAYYENEANSIITGQALVWNQEVVQHIEAGREAVDKMSSFKQYNVFIPFSERAQLVLETKVKEAADLAVKHRILIL
;
A
#
# COMPACT_ATOMS: atom_id res chain seq x y z
N MET A 1 -15.70 -28.04 17.05
CA MET A 1 -14.46 -28.31 16.28
C MET A 1 -13.42 -27.32 16.77
N SER A 2 -12.28 -27.82 17.26
CA SER A 2 -11.30 -27.03 18.00
C SER A 2 -10.52 -26.09 17.08
N CYS A 3 -10.74 -24.78 17.23
CA CYS A 3 -9.75 -23.79 16.78
C CYS A 3 -8.49 -23.99 17.63
N GLY A 4 -7.44 -24.51 17.00
CA GLY A 4 -6.14 -24.69 17.62
C GLY A 4 -5.59 -23.33 18.04
N PHE A 5 -5.77 -23.00 19.32
CA PHE A 5 -5.22 -21.81 19.94
C PHE A 5 -3.72 -21.74 19.67
N ILE A 6 -3.30 -20.56 19.21
CA ILE A 6 -1.94 -20.19 18.83
C ILE A 6 -1.05 -20.27 20.09
N ASN A 7 -0.59 -21.46 20.42
CA ASN A 7 0.34 -21.74 21.52
C ASN A 7 1.79 -21.78 20.99
N ARG A 8 2.18 -20.79 20.19
CA ARG A 8 3.59 -20.58 19.86
C ARG A 8 4.19 -19.67 20.92
N ARG A 9 5.16 -20.17 21.69
CA ARG A 9 6.07 -19.33 22.49
C ARG A 9 6.56 -18.18 21.60
N TYR A 10 6.08 -16.96 21.87
CA TYR A 10 6.50 -15.79 21.13
C TYR A 10 7.93 -15.45 21.58
N SER A 11 8.89 -15.60 20.67
CA SER A 11 10.21 -15.00 20.82
C SER A 11 10.04 -13.48 20.93
N ARG A 12 10.76 -12.84 21.87
CA ARG A 12 10.69 -11.39 22.12
C ARG A 12 11.37 -10.55 21.03
N GLY A 13 11.97 -11.17 20.02
CA GLY A 13 12.67 -10.46 18.94
C GLY A 13 11.71 -9.93 17.87
N ARG A 14 12.09 -8.83 17.22
CA ARG A 14 11.35 -8.33 16.05
C ARG A 14 11.56 -9.22 14.82
N LYS A 15 10.62 -9.15 13.87
CA LYS A 15 10.62 -9.95 12.63
C LYS A 15 10.86 -9.10 11.38
N PHE A 16 11.66 -8.06 11.52
CA PHE A 16 12.03 -7.15 10.45
C PHE A 16 13.46 -6.66 10.64
N LEU A 17 14.07 -6.17 9.57
CA LEU A 17 15.35 -5.47 9.56
C LEU A 17 15.13 -3.96 9.39
N TYR A 18 15.99 -3.15 10.01
CA TYR A 18 16.10 -1.73 9.68
C TYR A 18 16.96 -1.54 8.43
N GLU A 19 16.79 -0.41 7.75
CA GLU A 19 17.56 -0.07 6.54
C GLU A 19 19.08 -0.09 6.76
N GLU A 20 19.55 0.46 7.88
CA GLU A 20 20.98 0.43 8.26
C GLU A 20 21.52 -1.01 8.41
N GLU A 21 20.67 -1.95 8.83
CA GLU A 21 21.05 -3.36 9.01
C GLU A 21 21.10 -4.10 7.68
N ILE A 22 20.20 -3.76 6.77
CA ILE A 22 20.26 -4.22 5.38
C ILE A 22 21.55 -3.75 4.72
N GLN A 23 21.88 -2.46 4.85
CA GLN A 23 23.11 -1.91 4.29
C GLN A 23 24.36 -2.64 4.80
N LYS A 24 24.45 -2.85 6.12
CA LYS A 24 25.56 -3.59 6.74
C LYS A 24 25.66 -5.04 6.25
N LEU A 25 24.53 -5.71 6.02
CA LEU A 25 24.50 -7.08 5.50
C LEU A 25 24.92 -7.14 4.02
N ILE A 26 24.54 -6.12 3.23
CA ILE A 26 24.94 -5.99 1.83
C ILE A 26 26.45 -5.76 1.72
N GLU A 27 26.97 -4.77 2.44
CA GLU A 27 28.40 -4.41 2.43
C GLU A 27 29.30 -5.51 2.99
N GLY A 28 28.87 -6.19 4.06
CA GLY A 28 29.64 -7.25 4.70
C GLY A 28 29.75 -8.55 3.88
N GLY A 29 28.84 -8.74 2.93
CA GLY A 29 28.77 -9.93 2.08
C GLY A 29 28.62 -11.25 2.85
N GLU A 30 28.81 -12.37 2.14
CA GLU A 30 28.68 -13.71 2.74
C GLU A 30 29.71 -13.98 3.85
N LYS A 31 30.88 -13.35 3.79
CA LYS A 31 31.96 -13.54 4.77
C LYS A 31 31.57 -13.09 6.18
N LEU A 32 30.79 -12.01 6.30
CA LEU A 32 30.38 -11.46 7.61
C LEU A 32 28.93 -11.77 7.96
N LYS A 33 28.13 -12.29 7.02
CA LYS A 33 26.70 -12.61 7.18
C LYS A 33 26.35 -13.26 8.51
N ARG A 34 26.94 -14.41 8.84
CA ARG A 34 26.60 -15.14 10.08
C ARG A 34 26.92 -14.34 11.33
N LYS A 35 28.07 -13.65 11.33
CA LYS A 35 28.51 -12.81 12.45
C LYS A 35 27.56 -11.64 12.63
N THR A 36 27.26 -10.89 11.57
CA THR A 36 26.34 -9.75 11.60
C THR A 36 24.93 -10.18 12.02
N ILE A 37 24.39 -11.25 11.45
CA ILE A 37 23.05 -11.75 11.78
C ILE A 37 22.98 -12.21 13.26
N SER A 38 24.06 -12.79 13.80
CA SER A 38 24.08 -13.25 15.20
C SER A 38 23.94 -12.13 16.22
N THR A 39 24.32 -10.89 15.87
CA THR A 39 24.22 -9.73 16.76
C THR A 39 22.88 -8.99 16.65
N LEU A 40 22.02 -9.37 15.70
CA LEU A 40 20.72 -8.71 15.51
C LEU A 40 19.74 -9.11 16.61
N ALA A 41 19.09 -8.11 17.21
CA ALA A 41 17.98 -8.25 18.14
C ALA A 41 16.67 -8.59 17.40
N VAL A 42 16.65 -9.74 16.72
CA VAL A 42 15.52 -10.28 15.95
C VAL A 42 15.09 -11.64 16.50
N ASP A 43 13.88 -12.08 16.13
CA ASP A 43 13.32 -13.39 16.47
C ASP A 43 14.23 -14.53 15.99
N ASP A 44 14.35 -15.61 16.77
CA ASP A 44 15.29 -16.70 16.48
C ASP A 44 14.95 -17.48 15.20
N ASN A 45 13.66 -17.65 14.90
CA ASN A 45 13.21 -18.27 13.66
C ASN A 45 13.51 -17.35 12.48
N TYR A 46 13.23 -16.06 12.63
CA TYR A 46 13.58 -15.04 11.63
C TYR A 46 15.09 -15.03 11.36
N ARG A 47 15.92 -15.06 12.42
CA ARG A 47 17.37 -15.17 12.34
C ARG A 47 17.79 -16.43 11.57
N SER A 48 17.22 -17.58 11.91
CA SER A 48 17.51 -18.85 11.26
C SER A 48 17.22 -18.80 9.75
N ARG A 49 16.10 -18.18 9.35
CA ARG A 49 15.75 -17.99 7.94
C ARG A 49 16.76 -17.11 7.22
N LEU A 50 17.11 -15.95 7.78
CA LEU A 50 18.13 -15.07 7.20
C LEU A 50 19.46 -15.80 6.95
N VAL A 51 19.92 -16.62 7.90
CA VAL A 51 21.17 -17.39 7.75
C VAL A 51 21.07 -18.43 6.63
N LYS A 52 19.92 -19.07 6.46
CA LYS A 52 19.68 -20.14 5.48
C LYS A 52 19.46 -19.63 4.05
N THR A 53 19.11 -18.36 3.86
CA THR A 53 18.90 -17.77 2.52
C THR A 53 20.20 -17.76 1.72
N THR A 54 20.29 -18.53 0.63
CA THR A 54 21.51 -18.69 -0.18
C THR A 54 21.97 -17.38 -0.85
N ASN A 55 21.05 -16.61 -1.43
CA ASN A 55 21.35 -15.36 -2.13
C ASN A 55 20.91 -14.14 -1.31
N LEU A 56 21.23 -14.13 -0.01
CA LEU A 56 20.72 -13.10 0.90
C LEU A 56 21.15 -11.70 0.43
N ASN A 57 22.40 -11.51 0.01
CA ASN A 57 22.91 -10.20 -0.39
C ASN A 57 22.09 -9.61 -1.56
N GLU A 58 21.99 -10.37 -2.67
CA GLU A 58 21.18 -9.99 -3.83
C GLU A 58 19.71 -9.72 -3.46
N THR A 59 19.15 -10.57 -2.59
CA THR A 59 17.78 -10.41 -2.08
C THR A 59 17.62 -9.07 -1.35
N LEU A 60 18.53 -8.77 -0.43
CA LEU A 60 18.48 -7.53 0.35
C LEU A 60 18.75 -6.30 -0.53
N SER A 61 19.63 -6.38 -1.52
CA SER A 61 19.82 -5.30 -2.51
C SER A 61 18.54 -5.02 -3.30
N LYS A 62 17.81 -6.06 -3.72
CA LYS A 62 16.50 -5.89 -4.37
C LYS A 62 15.46 -5.29 -3.43
N LEU A 63 15.41 -5.73 -2.18
CA LEU A 63 14.50 -5.13 -1.20
C LEU A 63 14.83 -3.66 -0.93
N GLN A 64 16.12 -3.30 -0.85
CA GLN A 64 16.54 -1.91 -0.71
C GLN A 64 16.11 -1.06 -1.91
N GLN A 65 16.23 -1.60 -3.13
CA GLN A 65 15.70 -0.97 -4.35
C GLN A 65 14.18 -0.76 -4.24
N PHE A 66 13.42 -1.79 -3.87
CA PHE A 66 11.96 -1.66 -3.67
C PHE A 66 11.62 -0.63 -2.59
N GLY A 67 12.46 -0.55 -1.56
CA GLY A 67 12.34 0.40 -0.47
C GLY A 67 12.40 1.88 -0.90
N SER A 68 13.00 2.21 -2.05
CA SER A 68 13.00 3.60 -2.55
C SER A 68 11.61 4.05 -3.01
N GLY A 69 10.77 3.12 -3.44
CA GLY A 69 9.39 3.38 -3.85
C GLY A 69 8.37 3.38 -2.71
N ILE A 70 8.79 3.16 -1.46
CA ILE A 70 7.89 3.16 -0.29
C ILE A 70 7.92 4.55 0.35
N CYS A 71 6.75 5.13 0.61
CA CYS A 71 6.62 6.39 1.32
C CYS A 71 5.98 6.22 2.69
N ARG A 72 6.43 7.05 3.63
CA ARG A 72 5.68 7.38 4.84
C ARG A 72 4.65 8.44 4.49
N ILE A 73 3.41 8.22 4.87
CA ILE A 73 2.33 9.17 4.73
C ILE A 73 2.13 9.81 6.10
N GLU A 74 2.35 11.11 6.20
CA GLU A 74 2.17 11.92 7.40
C GLU A 74 0.90 12.74 7.24
N VAL A 75 -0.06 12.57 8.15
CA VAL A 75 -1.34 13.28 8.05
C VAL A 75 -1.56 14.14 9.29
N ALA A 76 -1.62 15.45 9.05
CA ALA A 76 -1.98 16.40 10.08
C ALA A 76 -3.47 16.29 10.46
N GLN A 77 -3.79 16.50 11.74
CA GLN A 77 -5.17 16.61 12.20
C GLN A 77 -5.40 17.98 12.84
N GLU A 78 -6.44 18.70 12.40
CA GLU A 78 -6.81 19.98 12.99
C GLU A 78 -7.19 19.85 14.49
N ASN A 79 -7.84 18.74 14.86
CA ASN A 79 -8.38 18.51 16.21
C ASN A 79 -7.95 17.15 16.78
N GLY A 80 -6.68 16.80 16.65
CA GLY A 80 -6.18 15.51 17.17
C GLY A 80 -4.69 15.28 16.96
N PRO A 81 -4.17 14.14 17.41
CA PRO A 81 -2.79 13.77 17.13
C PRO A 81 -2.60 13.48 15.64
N ASN A 82 -1.48 13.94 15.09
CA ASN A 82 -1.03 13.52 13.77
C ASN A 82 -0.88 12.00 13.73
N TYR A 83 -1.10 11.40 12.57
CA TYR A 83 -0.92 9.97 12.39
C TYR A 83 -0.11 9.68 11.14
N THR A 84 0.46 8.48 11.10
CA THR A 84 1.24 8.01 9.97
C THR A 84 0.65 6.75 9.36
N GLY A 85 0.87 6.59 8.07
CA GLY A 85 0.62 5.37 7.31
C GLY A 85 1.76 5.05 6.36
N THR A 86 1.63 3.96 5.62
CA THR A 86 2.57 3.59 4.57
C THR A 86 1.86 3.63 3.22
N GLY A 87 2.54 4.10 2.19
CA GLY A 87 2.11 3.95 0.80
C GLY A 87 3.29 3.57 -0.08
N PHE A 88 3.02 3.35 -1.36
CA PHE A 88 4.06 3.05 -2.34
C PHE A 88 3.77 3.63 -3.71
N HIS A 89 4.83 3.95 -4.45
CA HIS A 89 4.77 4.50 -5.80
C HIS A 89 4.28 3.44 -6.78
N PHE A 90 3.20 3.77 -7.48
CA PHE A 90 2.46 2.91 -8.40
C PHE A 90 2.35 3.54 -9.79
N GLY A 91 3.48 4.08 -10.27
CA GLY A 91 3.64 4.64 -11.61
C GLY A 91 3.05 6.04 -11.77
N ASP A 92 3.65 6.84 -12.65
CA ASP A 92 3.16 8.18 -13.05
C ASP A 92 2.79 9.10 -11.87
N GLY A 93 3.50 9.00 -10.74
CA GLY A 93 3.23 9.79 -9.53
C GLY A 93 2.00 9.34 -8.73
N TRP A 94 1.41 8.19 -9.04
CA TRP A 94 0.34 7.59 -8.23
C TRP A 94 0.92 6.92 -7.00
N ILE A 95 0.34 7.21 -5.83
CA ILE A 95 0.67 6.55 -4.56
C ILE A 95 -0.49 5.67 -4.17
N LEU A 96 -0.23 4.39 -3.99
CA LEU A 96 -1.23 3.43 -3.51
C LEU A 96 -1.06 3.21 -2.01
N THR A 97 -2.16 3.26 -1.27
CA THR A 97 -2.21 2.95 0.17
C THR A 97 -3.60 2.39 0.56
N ALA A 98 -3.79 2.06 1.83
CA ALA A 98 -5.08 1.67 2.36
C ALA A 98 -5.97 2.91 2.59
N ALA A 99 -7.23 2.85 2.21
CA ALA A 99 -8.14 4.00 2.27
C ALA A 99 -8.35 4.54 3.69
N HIS A 100 -8.23 3.69 4.73
CA HIS A 100 -8.33 4.17 6.11
C HIS A 100 -7.16 5.06 6.55
N VAL A 101 -6.06 5.09 5.78
CA VAL A 101 -4.97 6.06 5.95
C VAL A 101 -5.41 7.44 5.44
N LEU A 102 -6.15 7.52 4.33
CA LEU A 102 -6.61 8.77 3.71
C LEU A 102 -8.12 8.72 3.45
N ARG A 103 -8.89 8.81 4.55
CA ARG A 103 -10.33 8.51 4.56
C ARG A 103 -11.20 9.48 3.76
N ASN A 104 -10.75 10.71 3.57
CA ASN A 104 -11.54 11.77 2.97
C ASN A 104 -10.63 12.82 2.30
N ARG A 105 -11.26 13.76 1.58
CA ARG A 105 -10.59 14.85 0.85
C ARG A 105 -9.70 15.70 1.75
N ASP A 106 -10.13 16.00 2.96
CA ASP A 106 -9.32 16.80 3.89
C ASP A 106 -8.04 16.07 4.28
N LYS A 107 -8.13 14.76 4.57
CA LYS A 107 -6.95 13.94 4.88
C LYS A 107 -6.02 13.78 3.69
N VAL A 108 -6.57 13.67 2.47
CA VAL A 108 -5.76 13.68 1.24
C VAL A 108 -5.01 15.00 1.09
N ASN A 109 -5.67 16.14 1.35
CA ASN A 109 -5.05 17.46 1.21
C ASN A 109 -4.03 17.78 2.31
N MET A 110 -4.22 17.23 3.51
CA MET A 110 -3.33 17.38 4.67
C MET A 110 -2.20 16.34 4.70
N ALA A 111 -2.11 15.47 3.70
CA ALA A 111 -1.10 14.42 3.66
C ALA A 111 0.20 14.89 3.03
N ARG A 112 1.30 14.69 3.77
CA ARG A 112 2.68 14.80 3.28
C ARG A 112 3.21 13.39 2.99
N PHE A 113 3.88 13.22 1.86
CA PHE A 113 4.43 11.93 1.42
C PHE A 113 5.95 12.01 1.44
N VAL A 114 6.59 11.20 2.29
CA VAL A 114 8.04 11.24 2.50
C VAL A 114 8.66 9.91 2.06
N PHE A 115 9.56 9.98 1.09
CA PHE A 115 10.36 8.88 0.58
C PHE A 115 11.78 8.98 1.13
N PHE A 116 12.40 7.81 1.27
CA PHE A 116 13.78 7.68 1.71
C PHE A 116 14.54 6.81 0.70
N PRO A 117 14.85 7.31 -0.51
CA PRO A 117 15.79 6.64 -1.39
C PRO A 117 17.20 6.58 -0.75
N PRO A 118 18.10 5.72 -1.23
CA PRO A 118 19.45 5.65 -0.69
C PRO A 118 20.15 7.02 -0.66
N GLY A 119 20.49 7.49 0.54
CA GLY A 119 21.29 8.71 0.75
C GLY A 119 20.51 10.03 0.61
N THR A 120 19.19 10.02 0.47
CA THR A 120 18.39 11.25 0.36
C THR A 120 17.02 11.10 1.03
N GLU A 121 16.40 12.22 1.38
CA GLU A 121 15.00 12.31 1.80
C GLU A 121 14.26 13.17 0.77
N ILE A 122 13.13 12.68 0.29
CA ILE A 122 12.32 13.36 -0.72
C ILE A 122 10.91 13.49 -0.15
N SER A 123 10.41 14.71 -0.05
CA SER A 123 9.10 14.98 0.53
C SER A 123 8.21 15.77 -0.40
N PHE A 124 6.97 15.31 -0.51
CA PHE A 124 5.88 15.96 -1.21
C PHE A 124 4.93 16.54 -0.18
N GLU A 125 4.88 17.86 -0.10
CA GLU A 125 4.17 18.58 0.97
C GLU A 125 2.64 18.44 0.88
N ALA A 126 1.95 18.81 1.95
CA ALA A 126 0.49 18.85 1.96
C ALA A 126 -0.03 19.83 0.88
N ARG A 127 -0.84 19.33 -0.05
CA ARG A 127 -1.35 20.07 -1.22
C ARG A 127 -2.77 19.62 -1.57
N PRO A 128 -3.56 20.43 -2.30
CA PRO A 128 -4.86 20.00 -2.82
C PRO A 128 -4.73 18.89 -3.87
N ARG A 129 -4.78 17.62 -3.45
CA ARG A 129 -4.52 16.46 -4.32
C ARG A 129 -5.77 15.72 -4.72
N ARG A 130 -5.82 15.17 -5.92
CA ARG A 130 -6.83 14.20 -6.33
C ARG A 130 -6.52 12.83 -5.76
N ALA A 131 -7.57 12.15 -5.33
CA ALA A 131 -7.47 10.75 -4.94
C ALA A 131 -8.64 9.94 -5.47
N ILE A 132 -8.39 8.65 -5.68
CA ILE A 132 -9.35 7.66 -6.13
C ILE A 132 -9.45 6.62 -5.03
N VAL A 133 -10.64 6.47 -4.45
CA VAL A 133 -10.90 5.41 -3.47
C VAL A 133 -11.64 4.29 -4.18
N HIS A 134 -11.05 3.09 -4.17
CA HIS A 134 -11.71 1.88 -4.64
C HIS A 134 -12.29 1.13 -3.45
N ARG A 135 -13.61 0.92 -3.49
CA ARG A 135 -14.33 0.17 -2.47
C ARG A 135 -14.44 -1.29 -2.87
N LEU A 136 -13.56 -2.12 -2.32
CA LEU A 136 -13.38 -3.50 -2.79
C LEU A 136 -14.39 -4.46 -2.15
N LEU A 137 -14.84 -4.17 -0.92
CA LEU A 137 -15.91 -4.90 -0.26
C LEU A 137 -17.25 -4.17 -0.39
N PRO A 138 -18.39 -4.89 -0.49
CA PRO A 138 -19.71 -4.27 -0.41
C PRO A 138 -19.83 -3.52 0.91
N ALA A 139 -20.54 -2.38 0.90
CA ALA A 139 -20.71 -1.55 2.08
C ALA A 139 -21.31 -2.37 3.24
N GLY A 140 -20.47 -2.81 4.18
CA GLY A 140 -20.93 -3.36 5.44
C GLY A 140 -21.63 -2.29 6.28
N ARG A 141 -22.32 -2.69 7.36
CA ARG A 141 -22.99 -1.75 8.27
C ARG A 141 -22.05 -0.79 9.02
N ARG A 142 -20.72 -1.00 8.97
CA ARG A 142 -19.69 -0.16 9.61
C ARG A 142 -18.48 0.02 8.68
N PRO A 143 -18.21 1.24 8.17
CA PRO A 143 -17.14 1.51 7.19
C PRO A 143 -15.70 1.45 7.73
N ASP A 144 -15.48 1.32 9.05
CA ASP A 144 -14.33 2.00 9.63
C ASP A 144 -13.10 1.09 9.89
N TYR A 145 -13.27 -0.24 9.89
CA TYR A 145 -12.20 -1.19 10.28
C TYR A 145 -12.17 -2.53 9.51
N HIS A 146 -13.19 -2.83 8.71
CA HIS A 146 -13.25 -4.05 7.88
C HIS A 146 -13.23 -3.75 6.38
N ASN A 147 -13.29 -2.48 6.00
CA ASN A 147 -13.23 -2.06 4.60
C ASN A 147 -11.79 -2.17 4.11
N ARG A 148 -11.54 -3.17 3.27
CA ARG A 148 -10.26 -3.38 2.56
C ARG A 148 -10.20 -2.49 1.33
N ASP A 149 -10.49 -1.22 1.53
CA ASP A 149 -10.54 -0.24 0.47
C ASP A 149 -9.13 0.29 0.24
N ILE A 150 -8.79 0.53 -1.02
CA ILE A 150 -7.51 1.13 -1.40
C ILE A 150 -7.74 2.54 -1.88
N VAL A 151 -6.74 3.39 -1.72
CA VAL A 151 -6.74 4.75 -2.24
C VAL A 151 -5.50 4.98 -3.08
N LEU A 152 -5.71 5.58 -4.25
CA LEU A 152 -4.66 6.08 -5.13
C LEU A 152 -4.65 7.59 -5.03
N VAL A 153 -3.50 8.19 -4.70
CA VAL A 153 -3.32 9.64 -4.63
C VAL A 153 -2.36 10.09 -5.71
N LYS A 154 -2.69 11.17 -6.43
CA LYS A 154 -1.82 11.72 -7.47
C LYS A 154 -0.86 12.77 -6.89
N LEU A 155 0.44 12.53 -7.05
CA LEU A 155 1.51 13.52 -6.85
C LEU A 155 1.83 14.24 -8.17
N GLY A 156 2.44 15.42 -8.10
CA GLY A 156 2.77 16.21 -9.29
C GLY A 156 1.51 16.79 -9.94
N PHE A 157 1.42 16.71 -11.26
CA PHE A 157 0.30 17.26 -12.03
C PHE A 157 -1.06 16.71 -11.58
N GLN A 158 -1.99 17.63 -11.31
CA GLN A 158 -3.38 17.35 -11.00
C GLN A 158 -4.27 17.58 -12.22
N TYR A 159 -5.20 16.66 -12.43
CA TYR A 159 -6.18 16.75 -13.51
C TYR A 159 -7.42 17.50 -13.01
N THR A 160 -7.69 18.65 -13.61
CA THR A 160 -8.85 19.50 -13.30
C THR A 160 -9.62 19.86 -14.57
N TYR A 161 -10.95 19.86 -14.49
CA TYR A 161 -11.85 20.16 -15.61
C TYR A 161 -11.66 21.57 -16.17
N GLY A 162 -11.70 21.71 -17.50
CA GLY A 162 -11.69 23.01 -18.18
C GLY A 162 -10.34 23.74 -18.13
N ARG A 163 -9.36 23.13 -17.47
CA ARG A 163 -8.00 23.64 -17.33
C ARG A 163 -7.23 23.38 -18.62
N LYS A 164 -6.54 24.39 -19.14
CA LYS A 164 -5.65 24.22 -20.30
C LYS A 164 -4.43 23.40 -19.87
N LYS A 165 -3.82 22.68 -20.83
CA LYS A 165 -2.66 21.82 -20.56
C LYS A 165 -1.50 22.56 -19.88
N ASP A 166 -1.34 23.84 -20.17
CA ASP A 166 -0.25 24.68 -19.66
C ASP A 166 -0.64 25.53 -18.44
N ASP A 167 -1.88 25.42 -17.97
CA ASP A 167 -2.42 26.21 -16.86
C ASP A 167 -2.06 25.55 -15.51
N LEU A 168 -0.82 25.11 -15.31
CA LEU A 168 -0.38 24.36 -14.12
C LEU A 168 0.00 25.30 -12.96
N GLU A 169 -0.27 24.90 -11.72
CA GLU A 169 0.19 25.65 -10.54
C GLU A 169 1.69 25.37 -10.36
N GLU A 170 2.44 26.35 -9.87
CA GLU A 170 3.90 26.27 -9.69
C GLU A 170 4.30 25.03 -8.88
N TRP A 171 3.56 24.73 -7.80
CA TRP A 171 3.85 23.56 -6.96
C TRP A 171 3.64 22.22 -7.69
N GLU A 172 2.74 22.16 -8.68
CA GLU A 172 2.54 20.94 -9.47
C GLU A 172 3.72 20.68 -10.40
N ILE A 173 4.30 21.77 -10.95
CA ILE A 173 5.51 21.74 -11.77
C ILE A 173 6.70 21.31 -10.94
N ASP A 174 6.90 21.93 -9.78
CA ASP A 174 7.99 21.60 -8.86
C ASP A 174 7.91 20.13 -8.41
N GLU A 175 6.72 19.65 -8.03
CA GLU A 175 6.55 18.25 -7.65
C GLU A 175 6.76 17.28 -8.81
N GLN A 176 6.31 17.63 -10.01
CA GLN A 176 6.52 16.78 -11.18
C GLN A 176 8.01 16.67 -11.51
N GLN A 177 8.75 17.77 -11.46
CA GLN A 177 10.20 17.76 -11.63
C GLN A 177 10.88 16.92 -10.54
N LEU A 178 10.43 17.05 -9.29
CA LEU A 178 10.93 16.24 -8.18
C LEU A 178 10.70 14.75 -8.45
N LEU A 179 9.49 14.34 -8.84
CA LEU A 179 9.17 12.94 -9.19
C LEU A 179 10.09 12.40 -10.28
N GLU A 180 10.32 13.18 -11.33
CA GLU A 180 11.16 12.79 -12.47
C GLU A 180 12.64 12.65 -12.09
N GLN A 181 13.12 13.42 -11.11
CA GLN A 181 14.50 13.36 -10.60
C GLN A 181 14.72 12.28 -9.53
N SER A 182 13.65 11.80 -8.89
CA SER A 182 13.73 10.98 -7.67
C SER A 182 14.04 9.49 -7.90
N ASP A 183 13.97 8.99 -9.14
CA ASP A 183 14.13 7.57 -9.53
C ASP A 183 13.47 6.58 -8.53
N LEU A 184 12.23 6.89 -8.15
CA LEU A 184 11.47 6.09 -7.18
C LEU A 184 11.08 4.74 -7.80
N PHE A 185 11.32 3.65 -7.08
CA PHE A 185 10.95 2.32 -7.58
C PHE A 185 9.45 2.24 -7.90
N ASN A 186 9.11 1.92 -9.14
CA ASN A 186 7.74 1.80 -9.59
C ASN A 186 7.22 0.36 -9.40
N PHE A 187 6.29 0.18 -8.47
CA PHE A 187 5.71 -1.13 -8.15
C PHE A 187 4.81 -1.71 -9.25
N THR A 188 4.37 -0.94 -10.24
CA THR A 188 3.63 -1.50 -11.39
C THR A 188 4.50 -2.46 -12.19
N SER A 189 5.83 -2.36 -12.08
CA SER A 189 6.79 -3.30 -12.70
C SER A 189 6.74 -4.71 -12.10
N LEU A 190 6.19 -4.87 -10.89
CA LEU A 190 6.05 -6.15 -10.20
C LEU A 190 4.63 -6.73 -10.35
N LEU A 191 3.73 -6.05 -11.05
CA LEU A 191 2.35 -6.51 -11.22
C LEU A 191 2.28 -7.56 -12.34
N GLU A 192 1.82 -8.77 -12.00
CA GLU A 192 1.46 -9.76 -13.00
C GLU A 192 0.09 -9.41 -13.60
N LYS A 193 -0.01 -9.42 -14.94
CA LYS A 193 -1.25 -9.11 -15.68
C LYS A 193 -1.95 -10.36 -16.23
N THR A 194 -1.42 -11.54 -15.91
CA THR A 194 -1.90 -12.81 -16.44
C THR A 194 -2.71 -13.54 -15.36
N PHE A 195 -4.01 -13.70 -15.63
CA PHE A 195 -4.95 -14.35 -14.73
C PHE A 195 -5.46 -15.66 -15.35
N THR A 196 -5.85 -16.60 -14.51
CA THR A 196 -6.58 -17.80 -14.93
C THR A 196 -7.94 -17.40 -15.56
N PRO A 197 -8.61 -18.29 -16.33
CA PRO A 197 -9.93 -18.00 -16.90
C PRO A 197 -11.01 -17.65 -15.88
N THR A 198 -10.83 -18.03 -14.61
CA THR A 198 -11.73 -17.69 -13.50
C THR A 198 -11.37 -16.36 -12.83
N GLY A 199 -10.41 -15.59 -13.38
CA GLY A 199 -9.97 -14.30 -12.84
C GLY A 199 -9.03 -14.39 -11.64
N ASP A 200 -8.71 -15.62 -11.19
CA ASP A 200 -7.74 -15.86 -10.13
C ASP A 200 -6.31 -15.64 -10.65
N GLU A 201 -5.41 -15.16 -9.78
CA GLU A 201 -3.97 -15.12 -10.03
C GLU A 201 -3.44 -16.46 -10.56
N GLN A 202 -2.61 -16.41 -11.60
CA GLN A 202 -1.99 -17.62 -12.15
C GLN A 202 -0.94 -18.23 -11.21
N PHE A 203 -0.38 -17.43 -10.31
CA PHE A 203 0.51 -17.93 -9.26
C PHE A 203 -0.30 -18.48 -8.08
N SER A 204 0.13 -19.64 -7.58
CA SER A 204 -0.47 -20.25 -6.39
C SER A 204 0.12 -19.60 -5.16
N LEU A 205 -0.66 -18.78 -4.45
CA LEU A 205 -0.33 -18.33 -3.10
C LEU A 205 -0.78 -19.38 -2.07
N LYS A 206 0.17 -20.02 -1.39
CA LYS A 206 -0.05 -20.99 -0.31
C LYS A 206 0.31 -20.38 1.04
N SER A 207 -0.23 -20.95 2.12
CA SER A 207 0.04 -20.47 3.48
C SER A 207 1.54 -20.54 3.87
N THR A 208 2.30 -21.41 3.21
CA THR A 208 3.74 -21.57 3.42
C THR A 208 4.60 -20.62 2.59
N ASP A 209 4.00 -19.86 1.67
CA ASP A 209 4.79 -19.04 0.76
C ASP A 209 5.39 -17.84 1.49
N PRO A 210 6.69 -17.60 1.32
CA PRO A 210 7.37 -16.51 1.98
C PRO A 210 6.93 -15.18 1.37
N LEU A 211 6.36 -14.30 2.20
CA LEU A 211 5.99 -12.96 1.79
C LEU A 211 6.98 -11.93 2.32
N THR A 212 7.04 -10.80 1.64
CA THR A 212 7.83 -9.65 2.07
C THR A 212 6.95 -8.43 2.12
N ILE A 213 7.10 -7.65 3.18
CA ILE A 213 6.54 -6.30 3.26
C ILE A 213 7.64 -5.31 3.64
N ILE A 214 7.50 -4.09 3.13
CA ILE A 214 8.37 -2.97 3.46
C ILE A 214 7.48 -1.85 3.95
N HIS A 215 7.65 -1.42 5.19
CA HIS A 215 6.68 -0.54 5.84
C HIS A 215 7.32 0.47 6.78
N PHE A 216 6.54 1.47 7.14
CA PHE A 216 6.80 2.34 8.28
C PHE A 216 5.96 1.88 9.48
N GLY A 217 6.39 2.23 10.69
CA GLY A 217 5.58 2.05 11.90
C GLY A 217 5.23 3.39 12.53
N SER A 218 4.19 3.42 13.36
CA SER A 218 3.78 4.55 14.17
C SER A 218 4.59 4.55 15.46
N GLY A 219 5.22 5.67 15.78
CA GLY A 219 6.06 5.86 16.97
C GLY A 219 7.21 6.81 16.69
N GLN A 220 8.10 7.04 17.67
CA GLN A 220 9.27 7.91 17.55
C GLN A 220 10.35 7.42 16.54
N ASN A 221 10.10 6.31 15.85
CA ASN A 221 11.12 5.69 15.00
C ASN A 221 10.69 5.73 13.54
N ASP A 222 11.22 6.75 12.87
CA ASP A 222 10.97 7.17 11.49
C ASP A 222 11.59 6.25 10.43
N ARG A 223 12.03 5.07 10.84
CA ARG A 223 12.85 4.17 10.05
C ARG A 223 12.00 3.16 9.30
N LYS A 224 12.36 2.95 8.04
CA LYS A 224 11.83 1.91 7.16
C LYS A 224 12.15 0.52 7.71
N LYS A 225 11.17 -0.37 7.68
CA LYS A 225 11.22 -1.73 8.22
C LYS A 225 11.00 -2.74 7.10
N PHE A 226 11.89 -3.72 7.03
CA PHE A 226 11.88 -4.74 5.99
C PHE A 226 11.61 -6.09 6.63
N ALA A 227 10.37 -6.56 6.51
CA ALA A 227 9.96 -7.87 7.00
C ALA A 227 9.97 -8.83 5.82
N TYR A 228 11.07 -9.59 5.67
CA TYR A 228 11.30 -10.54 4.58
C TYR A 228 11.02 -11.97 5.02
N ASP A 229 10.45 -12.79 4.15
CA ASP A 229 10.19 -14.21 4.44
C ASP A 229 9.34 -14.38 5.71
N ILE A 230 8.20 -13.71 5.66
CA ILE A 230 7.22 -13.68 6.73
C ILE A 230 6.17 -14.78 6.54
N GLU A 231 5.82 -15.42 7.65
CA GLU A 231 4.88 -16.53 7.64
C GLU A 231 3.43 -16.03 7.58
N THR A 232 2.64 -16.69 6.75
CA THR A 232 1.19 -16.60 6.75
C THR A 232 0.61 -17.82 7.45
N TYR A 233 -0.55 -17.68 8.09
CA TYR A 233 -1.22 -18.85 8.70
C TYR A 233 -2.45 -19.29 7.92
N GLU A 234 -3.04 -18.39 7.12
CA GLU A 234 -4.26 -18.66 6.38
C GLU A 234 -4.32 -17.82 5.11
N VAL A 235 -4.78 -18.46 4.03
CA VAL A 235 -5.22 -17.80 2.81
C VAL A 235 -6.66 -18.26 2.59
N TYR A 236 -7.60 -17.33 2.55
CA TYR A 236 -9.02 -17.63 2.40
C TYR A 236 -9.68 -16.73 1.35
N LYS A 237 -10.82 -17.19 0.81
CA LYS A 237 -11.65 -16.37 -0.08
C LYS A 237 -12.76 -15.71 0.72
N HIS A 238 -12.97 -14.42 0.51
CA HIS A 238 -14.10 -13.67 1.01
C HIS A 238 -14.84 -13.06 -0.18
N MET A 239 -15.98 -13.64 -0.54
CA MET A 239 -16.60 -13.46 -1.86
C MET A 239 -15.57 -13.82 -2.96
N ASP A 240 -15.40 -12.96 -3.97
CA ASP A 240 -14.47 -13.17 -5.09
C ASP A 240 -13.03 -12.66 -4.80
N LEU A 241 -12.79 -12.18 -3.57
CA LEU A 241 -11.50 -11.65 -3.16
C LEU A 241 -10.71 -12.66 -2.33
N LYS A 242 -9.41 -12.79 -2.63
CA LYS A 242 -8.47 -13.57 -1.81
C LYS A 242 -7.88 -12.69 -0.71
N VAL A 243 -7.80 -13.26 0.48
CA VAL A 243 -7.25 -12.61 1.66
C VAL A 243 -6.16 -13.46 2.28
N ILE A 244 -5.10 -12.82 2.73
CA ILE A 244 -4.01 -13.41 3.50
C ILE A 244 -4.12 -12.95 4.96
N ASN A 245 -3.96 -13.89 5.90
CA ASN A 245 -3.71 -13.57 7.30
C ASN A 245 -2.27 -13.90 7.71
N PHE A 246 -1.60 -12.94 8.33
CA PHE A 246 -0.21 -13.07 8.79
C PHE A 246 -0.12 -13.61 10.21
N ALA A 247 0.88 -14.44 10.49
CA ALA A 247 1.04 -15.16 11.77
C ALA A 247 1.71 -14.33 12.88
N PHE A 248 1.67 -13.00 12.83
CA PHE A 248 2.39 -12.12 13.74
C PHE A 248 1.83 -10.68 13.76
N SER A 249 2.27 -9.90 14.76
CA SER A 249 1.91 -8.50 14.94
C SER A 249 2.76 -7.59 14.06
N PHE A 250 2.13 -6.54 13.55
CA PHE A 250 2.82 -5.43 12.91
C PHE A 250 2.67 -4.18 13.76
N ASP A 251 3.57 -3.23 13.57
CA ASP A 251 3.42 -1.92 14.14
C ASP A 251 2.22 -1.22 13.50
N SER A 252 1.50 -0.42 14.28
CA SER A 252 0.55 0.53 13.71
C SER A 252 1.27 1.41 12.67
N GLY A 253 0.58 1.96 11.67
CA GLY A 253 1.20 2.68 10.54
C GLY A 253 1.72 1.79 9.39
N ALA A 254 1.77 0.46 9.56
CA ALA A 254 2.15 -0.45 8.47
C ALA A 254 1.08 -0.60 7.35
N SER A 255 -0.16 -0.18 7.64
CA SER A 255 -1.26 -0.23 6.67
C SER A 255 -0.92 0.53 5.38
N GLY A 256 -1.29 -0.07 4.25
CA GLY A 256 -1.04 0.45 2.91
C GLY A 256 0.31 0.07 2.31
N CYS A 257 1.16 -0.66 3.03
CA CYS A 257 2.40 -1.18 2.45
C CYS A 257 2.15 -2.27 1.39
N PRO A 258 3.05 -2.43 0.41
CA PRO A 258 2.94 -3.47 -0.59
C PRO A 258 3.28 -4.83 0.01
N VAL A 259 2.57 -5.85 -0.45
CA VAL A 259 2.89 -7.26 -0.16
C VAL A 259 3.52 -7.86 -1.40
N ILE A 260 4.70 -8.41 -1.24
CA ILE A 260 5.52 -8.92 -2.34
C ILE A 260 5.79 -10.40 -2.08
N GLN A 261 5.59 -11.24 -3.09
CA GLN A 261 5.99 -12.63 -3.08
C GLN A 261 7.23 -12.81 -3.95
N ARG A 262 8.13 -13.71 -3.52
CA ARG A 262 9.21 -14.21 -4.36
C ARG A 262 8.86 -15.59 -4.89
N VAL A 263 8.81 -15.76 -6.20
CA VAL A 263 8.57 -17.04 -6.88
C VAL A 263 9.79 -17.38 -7.73
N GLY A 264 10.68 -18.21 -7.19
CA GLY A 264 12.01 -18.43 -7.78
C GLY A 264 12.84 -17.14 -7.78
N GLU A 265 13.18 -16.65 -8.97
CA GLU A 265 13.90 -15.38 -9.17
C GLU A 265 12.97 -14.19 -9.38
N LYS A 266 11.67 -14.42 -9.61
CA LYS A 266 10.69 -13.37 -9.87
C LYS A 266 10.16 -12.78 -8.56
N TRP A 267 9.94 -11.47 -8.58
CA TRP A 267 9.25 -10.73 -7.53
C TRP A 267 7.89 -10.27 -8.06
N ILE A 268 6.84 -10.54 -7.29
CA ILE A 268 5.47 -10.28 -7.69
C ILE A 268 4.83 -9.44 -6.60
N LEU A 269 4.26 -8.30 -6.97
CA LEU A 269 3.38 -7.55 -6.07
C LEU A 269 2.07 -8.32 -5.98
N VAL A 270 1.77 -8.88 -4.81
CA VAL A 270 0.59 -9.73 -4.60
C VAL A 270 -0.58 -8.96 -4.02
N GLY A 271 -0.36 -7.81 -3.39
CA GLY A 271 -1.46 -7.08 -2.77
C GLY A 271 -1.04 -5.90 -1.90
N VAL A 272 -2.00 -5.45 -1.10
CA VAL A 272 -1.85 -4.34 -0.15
C VAL A 272 -2.13 -4.84 1.26
N PHE A 273 -1.33 -4.39 2.22
CA PHE A 273 -1.46 -4.74 3.62
C PHE A 273 -2.47 -3.86 4.37
N PHE A 274 -3.19 -4.47 5.30
CA PHE A 274 -4.19 -3.87 6.19
C PHE A 274 -3.99 -4.34 7.64
N GLY A 275 -4.39 -3.51 8.59
CA GLY A 275 -4.62 -3.97 9.96
C GLY A 275 -5.74 -5.01 9.97
N GLY A 276 -5.50 -6.14 10.63
CA GLY A 276 -6.46 -7.23 10.79
C GLY A 276 -7.13 -7.23 12.16
N ALA A 277 -7.71 -8.38 12.49
CA ALA A 277 -8.42 -8.55 13.75
C ALA A 277 -7.48 -8.40 14.95
N TYR A 278 -8.02 -7.76 15.97
CA TYR A 278 -7.42 -7.63 17.28
C TYR A 278 -7.75 -8.86 18.12
N TYR A 279 -6.72 -9.47 18.68
CA TYR A 279 -6.81 -10.63 19.56
C TYR A 279 -6.22 -10.26 20.93
N GLU A 280 -7.05 -10.31 21.96
CA GLU A 280 -6.61 -10.24 23.35
C GLU A 280 -6.38 -11.66 23.89
N ASN A 281 -5.22 -11.90 24.49
CA ASN A 281 -5.06 -12.98 25.46
C ASN A 281 -4.58 -12.42 26.80
N GLU A 282 -4.59 -13.24 27.85
CA GLU A 282 -4.23 -12.86 29.23
C GLU A 282 -2.84 -12.21 29.38
N ALA A 283 -1.96 -12.36 28.38
CA ALA A 283 -0.59 -11.87 28.40
C ALA A 283 -0.31 -10.69 27.44
N ASN A 284 -1.06 -10.53 26.34
CA ASN A 284 -0.83 -9.50 25.32
C ASN A 284 -2.04 -9.26 24.40
N SER A 285 -2.11 -8.02 23.88
CA SER A 285 -2.94 -7.63 22.74
C SER A 285 -2.18 -7.76 21.42
N ILE A 286 -2.73 -8.47 20.43
CA ILE A 286 -2.10 -8.69 19.12
C ILE A 286 -3.04 -8.20 18.01
N ILE A 287 -2.57 -7.28 17.18
CA ILE A 287 -3.25 -6.96 15.90
C ILE A 287 -2.62 -7.85 14.83
N THR A 288 -3.39 -8.82 14.34
CA THR A 288 -2.93 -9.61 13.19
C THR A 288 -2.88 -8.74 11.95
N GLY A 289 -1.90 -8.95 11.07
CA GLY A 289 -1.91 -8.32 9.75
C GLY A 289 -2.81 -9.06 8.78
N GLN A 290 -3.39 -8.34 7.84
CA GLN A 290 -4.08 -8.91 6.68
C GLN A 290 -3.57 -8.32 5.38
N ALA A 291 -3.72 -9.04 4.28
CA ALA A 291 -3.54 -8.45 2.96
C ALA A 291 -4.70 -8.81 2.05
N LEU A 292 -5.06 -7.87 1.19
CA LEU A 292 -5.94 -8.12 0.07
C LEU A 292 -5.08 -8.48 -1.13
N VAL A 293 -5.30 -9.68 -1.68
CA VAL A 293 -4.58 -10.14 -2.86
C VAL A 293 -5.21 -9.53 -4.10
N TRP A 294 -4.38 -9.13 -5.07
CA TRP A 294 -4.87 -8.73 -6.38
C TRP A 294 -5.68 -9.85 -7.04
N ASN A 295 -6.62 -9.43 -7.87
CA ASN A 295 -7.26 -10.28 -8.86
C ASN A 295 -7.50 -9.41 -10.09
N GLN A 296 -7.96 -10.04 -11.18
CA GLN A 296 -8.18 -9.34 -12.44
C GLN A 296 -9.12 -8.13 -12.27
N GLU A 297 -10.17 -8.29 -11.47
CA GLU A 297 -11.16 -7.25 -11.23
C GLU A 297 -10.55 -6.02 -10.53
N VAL A 298 -9.77 -6.21 -9.46
CA VAL A 298 -9.15 -5.10 -8.74
C VAL A 298 -8.19 -4.33 -9.64
N VAL A 299 -7.38 -5.02 -10.44
CA VAL A 299 -6.48 -4.37 -11.39
C VAL A 299 -7.24 -3.56 -12.44
N GLN A 300 -8.32 -4.13 -13.01
CA GLN A 300 -9.18 -3.43 -13.97
C GLN A 300 -9.83 -2.17 -13.36
N HIS A 301 -10.29 -2.24 -12.11
CA HIS A 301 -10.87 -1.09 -11.43
C HIS A 301 -9.84 0.02 -11.22
N ILE A 302 -8.61 -0.31 -10.82
CA ILE A 302 -7.52 0.66 -10.66
C ILE A 302 -7.23 1.37 -11.99
N GLU A 303 -7.02 0.62 -13.06
CA GLU A 303 -6.70 1.23 -14.37
C GLU A 303 -7.87 2.09 -14.89
N ALA A 304 -9.11 1.62 -14.74
CA ALA A 304 -10.29 2.42 -15.10
C ALA A 304 -10.36 3.73 -14.29
N GLY A 305 -10.01 3.70 -13.00
CA GLY A 305 -9.92 4.89 -12.16
C GLY A 305 -8.86 5.88 -12.64
N ARG A 306 -7.65 5.40 -12.92
CA ARG A 306 -6.55 6.22 -13.45
C ARG A 306 -6.95 6.88 -14.76
N GLU A 307 -7.49 6.09 -15.70
CA GLU A 307 -8.00 6.62 -16.97
C GLU A 307 -9.12 7.65 -16.79
N ALA A 308 -10.02 7.44 -15.82
CA ALA A 308 -11.10 8.38 -15.56
C ALA A 308 -10.56 9.72 -15.06
N VAL A 309 -9.56 9.71 -14.17
CA VAL A 309 -8.89 10.93 -13.70
C VAL A 309 -8.16 11.63 -14.83
N ASP A 310 -7.44 10.91 -15.70
CA ASP A 310 -6.77 11.52 -16.86
C ASP A 310 -7.76 12.22 -17.80
N LYS A 311 -8.96 11.63 -17.96
CA LYS A 311 -10.05 12.19 -18.77
C LYS A 311 -10.81 13.31 -18.05
N MET A 312 -10.59 13.58 -16.75
CA MET A 312 -11.32 14.62 -16.00
C MET A 312 -11.14 16.03 -16.54
N SER A 313 -10.06 16.31 -17.27
CA SER A 313 -9.90 17.55 -18.04
C SER A 313 -11.09 17.85 -18.96
N SER A 314 -11.82 16.81 -19.38
CA SER A 314 -12.99 16.88 -20.27
C SER A 314 -14.37 16.75 -19.58
N PHE A 315 -14.42 16.42 -18.28
CA PHE A 315 -15.68 16.20 -17.54
C PHE A 315 -16.04 17.37 -16.63
N LYS A 316 -17.19 18.01 -16.86
CA LYS A 316 -17.67 19.12 -16.03
C LYS A 316 -17.81 18.68 -14.57
N GLN A 317 -17.19 19.41 -13.64
CA GLN A 317 -17.36 19.15 -12.22
C GLN A 317 -18.75 19.61 -11.77
N TYR A 318 -19.41 18.76 -10.99
CA TYR A 318 -20.70 19.06 -10.38
C TYR A 318 -20.54 19.08 -8.87
N ASN A 319 -20.96 20.16 -8.24
CA ASN A 319 -20.95 20.29 -6.79
C ASN A 319 -22.04 19.38 -6.18
N VAL A 320 -21.79 18.73 -5.05
CA VAL A 320 -22.81 17.92 -4.36
C VAL A 320 -23.94 18.79 -3.78
N PHE A 321 -23.71 20.10 -3.65
CA PHE A 321 -24.70 21.11 -3.21
C PHE A 321 -25.66 21.58 -4.32
N ILE A 322 -25.76 20.85 -5.41
CA ILE A 322 -26.72 21.17 -6.47
C ILE A 322 -28.16 20.95 -5.96
N PRO A 323 -29.08 21.92 -6.12
CA PRO A 323 -30.49 21.76 -5.80
C PRO A 323 -31.09 20.50 -6.44
N PHE A 324 -32.04 19.85 -5.77
CA PHE A 324 -32.59 18.55 -6.20
C PHE A 324 -33.12 18.56 -7.66
N SER A 325 -33.70 19.68 -8.10
CA SER A 325 -34.18 19.90 -9.47
C SER A 325 -33.06 19.87 -10.52
N GLU A 326 -31.88 20.40 -10.20
CA GLU A 326 -30.72 20.38 -11.09
C GLU A 326 -30.04 19.01 -11.09
N ARG A 327 -30.04 18.26 -9.97
CA ARG A 327 -29.56 16.86 -9.95
C ARG A 327 -30.36 15.96 -10.89
N ALA A 328 -31.67 16.15 -10.96
CA ALA A 328 -32.53 15.41 -11.87
C ALA A 328 -32.19 15.68 -13.35
N GLN A 329 -31.79 16.91 -13.69
CA GLN A 329 -31.33 17.27 -15.04
C GLN A 329 -29.95 16.67 -15.35
N LEU A 330 -29.06 16.59 -14.36
CA LEU A 330 -27.73 16.00 -14.52
C LEU A 330 -27.74 14.50 -14.82
N VAL A 331 -28.69 13.76 -14.26
CA VAL A 331 -28.87 12.33 -14.58
C VAL A 331 -29.32 12.13 -16.04
N LEU A 332 -29.89 13.16 -16.67
CA LEU A 332 -30.28 13.15 -18.08
C LEU A 332 -29.12 13.53 -19.02
N GLU A 333 -28.02 14.09 -18.51
CA GLU A 333 -26.82 14.34 -19.29
C GLU A 333 -26.05 13.03 -19.51
N THR A 334 -25.98 12.56 -20.76
CA THR A 334 -25.40 11.26 -21.11
C THR A 334 -24.00 11.04 -20.53
N LYS A 335 -23.12 12.05 -20.60
CA LYS A 335 -21.75 11.96 -20.09
C LYS A 335 -21.66 11.85 -18.56
N VAL A 336 -22.57 12.51 -17.84
CA VAL A 336 -22.63 12.48 -16.37
C VAL A 336 -23.16 11.15 -15.90
N LYS A 337 -24.20 10.65 -16.57
CA LYS A 337 -24.74 9.31 -16.34
C LYS A 337 -23.70 8.24 -16.64
N GLU A 338 -23.00 8.31 -17.77
CA GLU A 338 -21.91 7.37 -18.11
C GLU A 338 -20.80 7.39 -17.06
N ALA A 339 -20.37 8.56 -16.60
CA ALA A 339 -19.36 8.69 -15.55
C ALA A 339 -19.85 8.14 -14.20
N ALA A 340 -21.11 8.40 -13.83
CA ALA A 340 -21.72 7.87 -12.61
C ALA A 340 -21.91 6.35 -12.67
N ASP A 341 -22.38 5.81 -13.81
CA ASP A 341 -22.54 4.38 -14.05
C ASP A 341 -21.16 3.68 -14.03
N LEU A 342 -20.12 4.30 -14.59
CA LEU A 342 -18.74 3.81 -14.48
C LEU A 342 -18.24 3.85 -13.04
N ALA A 343 -18.46 4.94 -12.30
CA ALA A 343 -18.06 5.04 -10.89
C ALA A 343 -18.78 4.01 -10.02
N VAL A 344 -20.07 3.74 -10.27
CA VAL A 344 -20.84 2.69 -9.58
C VAL A 344 -20.34 1.31 -9.98
N LYS A 345 -20.18 1.04 -11.28
CA LYS A 345 -19.69 -0.24 -11.81
C LYS A 345 -18.31 -0.58 -11.26
N HIS A 346 -17.43 0.42 -11.17
CA HIS A 346 -16.05 0.26 -10.74
C HIS A 346 -15.83 0.55 -9.24
N ARG A 347 -16.92 0.87 -8.51
CA ARG A 347 -16.92 1.20 -7.08
C ARG A 347 -15.91 2.27 -6.70
N ILE A 348 -15.84 3.32 -7.51
CA ILE A 348 -14.89 4.41 -7.42
C ILE A 348 -15.53 5.63 -6.76
N LEU A 349 -14.85 6.20 -5.77
CA LEU A 349 -15.11 7.55 -5.28
C LEU A 349 -13.90 8.43 -5.60
N ILE A 350 -14.11 9.50 -6.35
CA ILE A 350 -13.07 10.50 -6.63
C ILE A 350 -13.19 11.60 -5.59
N LEU A 351 -12.11 11.78 -4.81
CA LEU A 351 -11.98 12.82 -3.79
C LEU A 351 -11.30 14.04 -4.38
#